data_AF-A0A674NLN0-F1
#
_entry.id   AF-A0A674NLN0-F1
#
_cell.length_a   1.000
_cell.length_b   1.000
_cell.length_c   1.000
_cell.angle_alpha   90.00
_cell.angle_beta   90.00
_cell.angle_gamma   90.00
#
_symmetry.space_group_name_H-M   'P 1'
#
loop_
_entity.id
_entity.type
_entity.pdbx_description
1 polymer ?
#
loop_
_entity_poly.entity_id
_entity_poly.type
_entity_poly.pdbx_seq_one_letter_code
_entity_poly.pdbx_strand_id
1 'polypeptide(L)'
;MIPFTGACPCRQYLPMKPNPVGIKNFVCATTDGIVLDFDLYQGSAALREQVEEPEGLGLGSLVMARLCQTLHRGTKVYCDRLFTRIQGAEQMLKKELYMTGTVMKNRVTAAVQKLPADKIMQNAGRGTSKEVSTEDGQLCVVKWFDNKPVLMISAVHGTQPEDTCRRWDRKQKKYVSVSRPSIVREYNLKMGGVDLTDRMISYYRMSSRTKKWTMRMLMHFTDLALANSWLLYRKDLTTCGASRKSIMQFLEFRMEVARTFLVQHHSQEDDADFPELSEGEDDSLQGKKRPVMAVPHVSVRRRANAHLPEMISMKNAARCRAAGCTGRTRVRCVTCKVFKPSATVT
;
A
#
# COMPACT_ATOMS: atom_id res chain seq x y z
N MET A 1 7.82 -0.10 -5.22
CA MET A 1 9.19 0.47 -5.11
C MET A 1 9.08 1.56 -4.08
N ILE A 2 9.90 1.55 -3.03
CA ILE A 2 9.86 2.60 -2.02
C ILE A 2 10.85 3.69 -2.46
N PRO A 3 10.40 4.88 -2.88
CA PRO A 3 11.28 5.88 -3.48
C PRO A 3 12.31 6.40 -2.48
N PHE A 4 13.59 6.31 -2.84
CA PHE A 4 14.69 6.78 -2.00
C PHE A 4 15.98 6.94 -2.81
N THR A 5 16.55 8.15 -2.82
CA THR A 5 17.77 8.47 -3.58
C THR A 5 19.02 8.58 -2.71
N GLY A 6 18.87 8.59 -1.38
CA GLY A 6 20.00 8.66 -0.45
C GLY A 6 20.86 7.39 -0.41
N ALA A 7 21.88 7.39 0.43
CA ALA A 7 22.75 6.24 0.64
C ALA A 7 21.98 5.09 1.30
N CYS A 8 22.01 3.92 0.67
CA CYS A 8 21.39 2.68 1.16
C CYS A 8 22.11 1.49 0.53
N PRO A 9 22.51 0.46 1.31
CA PRO A 9 23.20 -0.72 0.77
C PRO A 9 22.40 -1.49 -0.29
N CYS A 10 21.07 -1.55 -0.14
CA CYS A 10 20.18 -2.33 -1.01
C CYS A 10 19.41 -1.47 -2.05
N ARG A 11 19.92 -0.28 -2.38
CA ARG A 11 19.29 0.60 -3.38
C ARG A 11 19.23 -0.06 -4.76
N GLN A 12 18.06 0.01 -5.41
CA GLN A 12 17.80 -0.55 -6.73
C GLN A 12 17.43 0.55 -7.73
N TYR A 13 17.73 0.31 -9.01
CA TYR A 13 17.29 1.12 -10.14
C TYR A 13 16.40 0.29 -11.07
N LEU A 14 15.16 0.74 -11.28
CA LEU A 14 14.15 0.12 -12.14
C LEU A 14 13.58 1.18 -13.10
N PRO A 15 14.11 1.33 -14.33
CA PRO A 15 13.81 2.45 -15.23
C PRO A 15 12.34 2.56 -15.64
N MET A 16 11.63 1.43 -15.69
CA MET A 16 10.22 1.37 -16.11
C MET A 16 9.22 1.70 -14.99
N LYS A 17 9.68 2.12 -13.80
CA LYS A 17 8.81 2.51 -12.68
C LYS A 17 8.72 4.03 -12.59
N PRO A 18 7.56 4.61 -12.16
CA PRO A 18 7.40 6.06 -12.01
C PRO A 18 8.47 6.71 -11.13
N ASN A 19 8.88 6.00 -10.07
CA ASN A 19 10.04 6.33 -9.25
C ASN A 19 11.10 5.25 -9.49
N PRO A 20 12.13 5.52 -10.33
CA PRO A 20 13.02 4.46 -10.79
C PRO A 20 14.09 4.11 -9.76
N VAL A 21 14.44 5.01 -8.84
CA VAL A 21 15.46 4.77 -7.80
C VAL A 21 14.78 4.61 -6.44
N GLY A 22 15.12 3.52 -5.73
CA GLY A 22 14.57 3.28 -4.40
C GLY A 22 14.95 1.93 -3.83
N ILE A 23 14.19 1.50 -2.82
CA ILE A 23 14.32 0.18 -2.21
C ILE A 23 13.20 -0.70 -2.75
N LYS A 24 13.57 -1.87 -3.28
CA LYS A 24 12.62 -2.82 -3.84
C LYS A 24 12.01 -3.63 -2.70
N ASN A 25 10.71 -3.47 -2.51
CA ASN A 25 9.90 -4.30 -1.62
C ASN A 25 9.09 -5.29 -2.47
N PHE A 26 9.20 -6.58 -2.19
CA PHE A 26 8.29 -7.61 -2.70
C PHE A 26 7.13 -7.76 -1.73
N VAL A 27 5.91 -7.93 -2.23
CA VAL A 27 4.70 -7.90 -1.41
C VAL A 27 3.78 -9.04 -1.86
N CYS A 28 3.24 -9.77 -0.88
CA CYS A 28 2.11 -10.67 -1.05
C CYS A 28 0.88 -10.01 -0.44
N ALA A 29 -0.20 -9.94 -1.22
CA ALA A 29 -1.44 -9.29 -0.80
C ALA A 29 -2.65 -10.11 -1.25
N THR A 30 -3.71 -9.99 -0.47
CA THR A 30 -5.05 -10.44 -0.83
C THR A 30 -5.59 -9.67 -2.04
N THR A 31 -6.65 -10.19 -2.65
CA THR A 31 -7.23 -9.61 -3.88
C THR A 31 -7.92 -8.25 -3.64
N ASP A 32 -8.28 -7.97 -2.39
CA ASP A 32 -8.83 -6.70 -1.90
C ASP A 32 -7.75 -5.72 -1.40
N GLY A 33 -6.47 -6.12 -1.45
CA GLY A 33 -5.32 -5.24 -1.21
C GLY A 33 -4.78 -5.23 0.22
N ILE A 34 -5.21 -6.15 1.09
CA ILE A 34 -4.59 -6.34 2.40
C ILE A 34 -3.25 -7.04 2.19
N VAL A 35 -2.16 -6.37 2.58
CA VAL A 35 -0.81 -6.94 2.54
C VAL A 35 -0.66 -7.99 3.65
N LEU A 36 -0.28 -9.20 3.25
CA LEU A 36 -0.10 -10.35 4.14
C LEU A 36 1.35 -10.50 4.59
N ASP A 37 2.27 -10.34 3.64
CA ASP A 37 3.71 -10.48 3.87
C ASP A 37 4.50 -9.62 2.88
N PHE A 38 5.75 -9.30 3.22
CA PHE A 38 6.64 -8.54 2.37
C PHE A 38 8.12 -8.87 2.65
N ASP A 39 8.97 -8.61 1.65
CA ASP A 39 10.41 -8.79 1.77
C ASP A 39 11.16 -7.62 1.10
N LEU A 40 12.01 -6.95 1.88
CA LEU A 40 12.90 -5.92 1.37
C LEU A 40 14.07 -6.58 0.66
N TYR A 41 14.14 -6.39 -0.65
CA TYR A 41 15.16 -7.01 -1.48
C TYR A 41 16.55 -6.49 -1.14
N GLN A 42 17.37 -7.38 -0.56
CA GLN A 42 18.76 -7.13 -0.18
C GLN A 42 19.76 -7.89 -1.08
N GLY A 43 19.28 -8.46 -2.19
CA GLY A 43 20.05 -9.34 -3.05
C GLY A 43 19.56 -10.78 -2.98
N SER A 44 19.90 -11.57 -3.99
CA SER A 44 19.39 -12.96 -4.09
C SER A 44 19.98 -13.91 -3.05
N ALA A 45 21.16 -13.63 -2.48
CA ALA A 45 21.78 -14.46 -1.44
C ALA A 45 20.94 -14.44 -0.15
N ALA A 46 20.57 -13.24 0.32
CA ALA A 46 19.72 -13.06 1.50
C ALA A 46 18.35 -13.75 1.37
N LEU A 47 17.81 -13.88 0.16
CA LEU A 47 16.56 -14.62 -0.07
C LEU A 47 16.76 -16.14 0.00
N ARG A 48 17.92 -16.66 -0.42
CA ARG A 48 18.19 -18.10 -0.38
C ARG A 48 18.30 -18.62 1.05
N GLU A 49 18.88 -17.83 1.95
CA GLU A 49 18.98 -18.16 3.38
C GLU A 49 17.62 -18.28 4.08
N GLN A 50 16.55 -17.75 3.49
CA GLN A 50 15.21 -17.75 4.07
C GLN A 50 14.30 -18.84 3.49
N VAL A 51 14.79 -19.71 2.60
CA VAL A 51 14.00 -20.72 1.87
C VAL A 51 14.59 -22.11 2.10
N GLU A 52 13.73 -23.11 2.34
CA GLU A 52 14.13 -24.49 2.68
C GLU A 52 14.81 -25.25 1.53
N GLU A 53 14.46 -24.94 0.27
CA GLU A 53 15.01 -25.61 -0.94
C GLU A 53 15.34 -24.59 -2.04
N PRO A 54 16.38 -23.75 -1.86
CA PRO A 54 16.70 -22.66 -2.76
C PRO A 54 17.44 -23.09 -4.05
N GLU A 55 17.93 -24.33 -4.12
CA GLU A 55 18.75 -24.83 -5.23
C GLU A 55 17.98 -24.81 -6.56
N GLY A 56 18.63 -24.33 -7.61
CA GLY A 56 18.01 -24.20 -8.94
C GLY A 56 16.96 -23.09 -9.06
N LEU A 57 16.53 -22.47 -7.97
CA LEU A 57 15.51 -21.42 -8.01
C LEU A 57 16.05 -20.09 -8.51
N GLY A 58 15.30 -19.49 -9.44
CA GLY A 58 15.47 -18.10 -9.81
C GLY A 58 14.90 -17.15 -8.77
N LEU A 59 15.28 -15.87 -8.88
CA LEU A 59 14.79 -14.80 -7.99
C LEU A 59 13.26 -14.80 -7.81
N GLY A 60 12.50 -14.95 -8.89
CA GLY A 60 11.04 -14.97 -8.81
C GLY A 60 10.49 -16.14 -8.00
N SER A 61 11.07 -17.33 -8.16
CA SER A 61 10.70 -18.52 -7.41
C SER A 61 11.10 -18.40 -5.94
N LEU A 62 12.28 -17.87 -5.64
CA LEU A 62 12.73 -17.61 -4.26
C LEU A 62 11.78 -16.65 -3.54
N VAL A 63 11.37 -15.57 -4.20
CA VAL A 63 10.42 -14.62 -3.62
C VAL A 63 9.06 -15.27 -3.35
N MET A 64 8.54 -16.09 -4.29
CA MET A 64 7.30 -16.82 -4.05
C MET A 64 7.45 -17.79 -2.88
N ALA A 65 8.51 -18.59 -2.89
CA ALA A 65 8.80 -19.57 -1.85
C ALA A 65 8.94 -18.92 -0.48
N ARG A 66 9.46 -17.68 -0.40
CA ARG A 66 9.55 -16.90 0.85
C ARG A 66 8.21 -16.30 1.29
N LEU A 67 7.56 -15.54 0.41
CA LEU A 67 6.34 -14.81 0.76
C LEU A 67 5.10 -15.69 0.93
N CYS A 68 5.18 -16.96 0.48
CA CYS A 68 4.06 -17.89 0.56
C CYS A 68 4.20 -18.93 1.67
N GLN A 69 5.24 -18.85 2.52
CA GLN A 69 5.52 -19.86 3.57
C GLN A 69 4.37 -20.01 4.57
N THR A 70 3.69 -18.91 4.88
CA THR A 70 2.62 -18.85 5.88
C THR A 70 1.23 -19.01 5.27
N LEU A 71 1.13 -19.17 3.93
CA LEU A 71 -0.17 -19.34 3.28
C LEU A 71 -0.71 -20.74 3.53
N HIS A 72 -2.02 -20.81 3.78
CA HIS A 72 -2.69 -22.09 3.96
C HIS A 72 -2.69 -22.92 2.68
N ARG A 73 -2.61 -24.25 2.83
CA ARG A 73 -2.84 -25.23 1.76
C ARG A 73 -4.18 -24.95 1.08
N GLY A 74 -4.24 -25.11 -0.23
CA GLY A 74 -5.42 -24.74 -1.03
C GLY A 74 -5.39 -23.31 -1.58
N THR A 75 -4.44 -22.47 -1.17
CA THR A 75 -4.40 -21.06 -1.59
C THR A 75 -4.02 -20.93 -3.07
N LYS A 76 -4.76 -20.07 -3.79
CA LYS A 76 -4.50 -19.72 -5.19
C LYS A 76 -3.67 -18.43 -5.25
N VAL A 77 -2.49 -18.51 -5.83
CA VAL A 77 -1.51 -17.40 -5.89
C VAL A 77 -1.47 -16.83 -7.29
N TYR A 78 -1.64 -15.51 -7.42
CA TYR A 78 -1.63 -14.82 -8.71
C TYR A 78 -0.41 -13.92 -8.82
N CYS A 79 0.41 -14.09 -9.86
CA CYS A 79 1.69 -13.39 -9.96
C CYS A 79 2.05 -12.93 -11.38
N ASP A 80 2.84 -11.85 -11.44
CA ASP A 80 3.38 -11.30 -12.69
C ASP A 80 4.52 -12.18 -13.26
N ARG A 81 4.91 -11.90 -14.51
CA ARG A 81 5.91 -12.62 -15.32
C ARG A 81 7.25 -12.85 -14.64
N LEU A 82 7.63 -12.00 -13.69
CA LEU A 82 8.88 -12.15 -12.96
C LEU A 82 8.90 -13.47 -12.18
N PHE A 83 7.76 -13.84 -11.58
CA PHE A 83 7.63 -14.94 -10.62
C PHE A 83 7.33 -16.27 -11.28
N THR A 84 6.70 -16.25 -12.45
CA THR A 84 6.28 -17.47 -13.16
C THR A 84 7.47 -18.19 -13.81
N ARG A 85 7.85 -19.35 -13.26
CA ARG A 85 8.74 -20.37 -13.83
C ARG A 85 8.16 -21.75 -13.51
N ILE A 86 8.40 -22.74 -14.38
CA ILE A 86 7.88 -24.11 -14.19
C ILE A 86 8.34 -24.69 -12.86
N GLN A 87 9.66 -24.73 -12.59
CA GLN A 87 10.21 -25.22 -11.31
C GLN A 87 9.60 -24.55 -10.07
N GLY A 88 9.37 -23.23 -10.13
CA GLY A 88 8.72 -22.51 -9.03
C GLY A 88 7.25 -22.86 -8.87
N ALA A 89 6.54 -23.15 -9.96
CA ALA A 89 5.16 -23.61 -9.93
C ALA A 89 5.06 -25.02 -9.35
N GLU A 90 5.95 -25.93 -9.74
CA GLU A 90 6.03 -27.30 -9.23
C GLU A 90 6.32 -27.33 -7.71
N GLN A 91 7.25 -26.51 -7.23
CA GLN A 91 7.50 -26.39 -5.78
C GLN A 91 6.29 -25.87 -5.01
N MET A 92 5.59 -24.87 -5.56
CA MET A 92 4.36 -24.36 -4.93
C MET A 92 3.28 -25.45 -4.89
N LEU A 93 3.15 -26.24 -5.96
CA LEU A 93 2.24 -27.38 -6.03
C LEU A 93 2.52 -28.44 -4.96
N LYS A 94 3.79 -28.76 -4.70
CA LYS A 94 4.18 -29.67 -3.60
C LYS A 94 3.72 -29.19 -2.23
N LYS A 95 3.58 -27.87 -2.04
CA LYS A 95 3.05 -27.24 -0.82
C LYS A 95 1.53 -27.00 -0.87
N GLU A 96 0.84 -27.56 -1.86
CA GLU A 96 -0.60 -27.36 -2.11
C GLU A 96 -0.97 -25.87 -2.32
N LEU A 97 -0.07 -25.12 -2.94
CA LEU A 97 -0.27 -23.73 -3.34
C LEU A 97 -0.34 -23.64 -4.85
N TYR A 98 -1.42 -23.06 -5.37
CA TYR A 98 -1.72 -23.15 -6.79
C TYR A 98 -1.48 -21.82 -7.50
N MET A 99 -0.39 -21.74 -8.26
CA MET A 99 0.03 -20.51 -8.92
C MET A 99 -0.67 -20.31 -10.28
N THR A 100 -0.98 -19.05 -10.60
CA THR A 100 -1.46 -18.59 -11.91
C THR A 100 -0.79 -17.28 -12.27
N GLY A 101 -0.25 -17.16 -13.48
CA GLY A 101 0.37 -15.91 -13.89
C GLY A 101 0.68 -15.84 -15.37
N THR A 102 0.96 -14.63 -15.86
CA THR A 102 1.53 -14.47 -17.21
C THR A 102 2.97 -14.95 -17.23
N VAL A 103 3.43 -15.61 -18.29
CA VAL A 103 4.77 -16.22 -18.37
C VAL A 103 5.55 -15.77 -19.60
N MET A 104 6.88 -15.75 -19.51
CA MET A 104 7.76 -15.42 -20.63
C MET A 104 7.99 -16.66 -21.52
N LYS A 105 8.05 -16.46 -22.85
CA LYS A 105 8.25 -17.53 -23.84
C LYS A 105 9.45 -18.44 -23.52
N ASN A 106 10.58 -17.84 -23.12
CA ASN A 106 11.82 -18.55 -22.82
C ASN A 106 11.78 -19.39 -21.52
N ARG A 107 10.71 -19.29 -20.72
CA ARG A 107 10.53 -20.06 -19.49
C ARG A 107 9.63 -21.28 -19.65
N VAL A 108 9.01 -21.42 -20.83
CA VAL A 108 8.04 -22.49 -21.17
C VAL A 108 8.32 -23.00 -22.60
N THR A 109 9.59 -23.20 -22.96
CA THR A 109 10.03 -23.52 -24.33
C THR A 109 9.39 -24.78 -24.89
N ALA A 110 9.29 -25.85 -24.10
CA ALA A 110 8.64 -27.10 -24.50
C ALA A 110 7.15 -26.90 -24.84
N ALA A 111 6.43 -26.10 -24.04
CA ALA A 111 5.04 -25.77 -24.35
C ALA A 111 4.93 -24.87 -25.59
N VAL A 112 5.85 -23.90 -25.76
CA VAL A 112 5.87 -23.00 -26.91
C VAL A 112 6.05 -23.76 -28.23
N GLN A 113 6.83 -24.85 -28.26
CA GLN A 113 6.99 -25.69 -29.45
C GLN A 113 5.67 -26.38 -29.88
N LYS A 114 4.79 -26.68 -28.92
CA LYS A 114 3.47 -27.30 -29.16
C LYS A 114 2.37 -26.26 -29.43
N LEU A 115 2.65 -24.97 -29.19
CA LEU A 115 1.69 -23.87 -29.37
C LEU A 115 1.79 -23.26 -30.79
N PRO A 116 0.66 -22.83 -31.39
CA PRO A 116 0.67 -22.19 -32.71
C PRO A 116 1.55 -20.94 -32.76
N ALA A 117 2.19 -20.70 -33.91
CA ALA A 117 2.99 -19.50 -34.14
C ALA A 117 2.15 -18.20 -34.04
N ASP A 118 2.80 -17.08 -33.67
CA ASP A 118 2.10 -15.79 -33.46
C ASP A 118 1.32 -15.34 -34.70
N LYS A 119 1.86 -15.57 -35.90
CA LYS A 119 1.22 -15.23 -37.20
C LYS A 119 -0.04 -16.04 -37.45
N ILE A 120 -0.05 -17.33 -37.09
CA ILE A 120 -1.22 -18.21 -37.22
C ILE A 120 -2.34 -17.71 -36.32
N MET A 121 -2.02 -17.41 -35.05
CA MET A 121 -3.01 -16.89 -34.11
C MET A 121 -3.51 -15.49 -34.49
N GLN A 122 -2.64 -14.64 -35.04
CA GLN A 122 -3.04 -13.33 -35.55
C GLN A 122 -4.07 -13.45 -36.69
N ASN A 123 -3.89 -14.41 -37.60
CA ASN A 123 -4.80 -14.67 -38.70
C ASN A 123 -6.13 -15.28 -38.23
N ALA A 124 -6.10 -16.14 -37.21
CA ALA A 124 -7.31 -16.71 -36.59
C ALA A 124 -8.19 -15.64 -35.89
N GLY A 125 -7.59 -14.51 -35.53
CA GLY A 125 -8.30 -13.34 -35.00
C GLY A 125 -8.24 -13.22 -33.48
N ARG A 126 -8.70 -12.05 -33.00
CA ARG A 126 -8.71 -11.71 -31.56
C ARG A 126 -9.65 -12.66 -30.81
N GLY A 127 -9.18 -13.13 -29.65
CA GLY A 127 -9.89 -14.08 -28.81
C GLY A 127 -9.43 -15.52 -28.98
N THR A 128 -8.71 -15.83 -30.07
CA THR A 128 -8.18 -17.17 -30.30
C THR A 128 -7.27 -17.59 -29.15
N SER A 129 -7.46 -18.82 -28.66
CA SER A 129 -6.62 -19.40 -27.62
C SER A 129 -6.20 -20.83 -27.95
N LYS A 130 -5.08 -21.26 -27.38
CA LYS A 130 -4.63 -22.65 -27.41
C LYS A 130 -3.98 -23.01 -26.07
N GLU A 131 -4.28 -24.20 -25.60
CA GLU A 131 -3.74 -24.78 -24.37
C GLU A 131 -2.79 -25.93 -24.68
N VAL A 132 -1.76 -26.05 -23.85
CA VAL A 132 -0.85 -27.19 -23.78
C VAL A 132 -0.57 -27.49 -22.31
N SER A 133 -0.73 -28.73 -21.90
CA SER A 133 -0.38 -29.19 -20.54
C SER A 133 1.07 -29.70 -20.48
N THR A 134 1.65 -29.66 -19.29
CA THR A 134 2.88 -30.40 -18.96
C THR A 134 2.62 -31.91 -19.06
N GLU A 135 3.70 -32.69 -19.17
CA GLU A 135 3.60 -34.15 -19.39
C GLU A 135 2.92 -34.88 -18.22
N ASP A 136 3.12 -34.38 -17.00
CA ASP A 136 2.45 -34.84 -15.78
C ASP A 136 1.01 -34.33 -15.63
N GLY A 137 0.56 -33.44 -16.52
CA GLY A 137 -0.77 -32.83 -16.49
C GLY A 137 -1.01 -31.83 -15.34
N GLN A 138 0.00 -31.52 -14.53
CA GLN A 138 -0.19 -30.69 -13.32
C GLN A 138 -0.26 -29.18 -13.62
N LEU A 139 0.38 -28.74 -14.72
CA LEU A 139 0.40 -27.36 -15.14
C LEU A 139 -0.12 -27.23 -16.57
N CYS A 140 -0.88 -26.19 -16.84
CA CYS A 140 -1.28 -25.82 -18.19
C CYS A 140 -0.66 -24.48 -18.60
N VAL A 141 -0.26 -24.41 -19.86
CA VAL A 141 0.19 -23.18 -20.53
C VAL A 141 -0.84 -22.80 -21.58
N VAL A 142 -1.44 -21.63 -21.42
CA VAL A 142 -2.44 -21.08 -22.35
C VAL A 142 -1.83 -19.91 -23.10
N LYS A 143 -1.96 -19.93 -24.42
CA LYS A 143 -1.65 -18.82 -25.30
C LYS A 143 -2.96 -18.19 -25.76
N TRP A 144 -3.15 -16.91 -25.49
CA TRP A 144 -4.33 -16.15 -25.90
C TRP A 144 -3.92 -14.95 -26.76
N PHE A 145 -4.61 -14.74 -27.87
CA PHE A 145 -4.34 -13.63 -28.78
C PHE A 145 -5.37 -12.52 -28.59
N ASP A 146 -4.93 -11.36 -28.08
CA ASP A 146 -5.71 -10.12 -28.14
C ASP A 146 -5.09 -9.18 -29.20
N ASN A 147 -4.55 -8.03 -28.81
CA ASN A 147 -3.74 -7.21 -29.73
C ASN A 147 -2.34 -7.81 -29.96
N LYS A 148 -1.86 -8.56 -28.97
CA LYS A 148 -0.58 -9.27 -28.95
C LYS A 148 -0.79 -10.61 -28.24
N PRO A 149 0.02 -11.63 -28.54
CA PRO A 149 -0.06 -12.91 -27.84
C PRO A 149 0.33 -12.75 -26.37
N VAL A 150 -0.49 -13.31 -25.48
CA VAL A 150 -0.23 -13.43 -24.05
C VAL A 150 -0.07 -14.91 -23.73
N LEU A 151 1.02 -15.25 -23.03
CA LEU A 151 1.23 -16.57 -22.47
C LEU A 151 0.94 -16.54 -20.99
N MET A 152 0.25 -17.56 -20.51
CA MET A 152 -0.09 -17.75 -19.12
C MET A 152 0.19 -19.19 -18.70
N ILE A 153 0.60 -19.37 -17.45
CA ILE A 153 0.79 -20.66 -16.81
C ILE A 153 -0.13 -20.74 -15.60
N SER A 154 -0.73 -21.90 -15.36
CA SER A 154 -1.58 -22.13 -14.19
C SER A 154 -1.55 -23.58 -13.75
N ALA A 155 -1.74 -23.77 -12.45
CA ALA A 155 -2.04 -25.06 -11.81
C ALA A 155 -3.55 -25.30 -11.59
N VAL A 156 -4.43 -24.36 -11.99
CA VAL A 156 -5.87 -24.40 -11.65
C VAL A 156 -6.76 -24.09 -12.86
N HIS A 157 -6.35 -23.13 -13.67
CA HIS A 157 -7.20 -22.52 -14.68
C HIS A 157 -6.64 -22.76 -16.06
N GLY A 158 -7.42 -23.43 -16.91
CA GLY A 158 -7.11 -23.60 -18.32
C GLY A 158 -7.88 -22.63 -19.22
N THR A 159 -8.14 -23.08 -20.44
CA THR A 159 -8.97 -22.36 -21.41
C THR A 159 -10.43 -22.35 -20.99
N GLN A 160 -10.98 -23.49 -20.57
CA GLN A 160 -12.39 -23.63 -20.22
C GLN A 160 -12.69 -23.33 -18.74
N PRO A 161 -13.92 -22.88 -18.41
CA PRO A 161 -14.94 -22.39 -19.35
C PRO A 161 -14.55 -21.01 -19.91
N GLU A 162 -14.69 -20.85 -21.22
CA GLU A 162 -14.51 -19.56 -21.90
C GLU A 162 -15.68 -18.61 -21.62
N ASP A 163 -15.38 -17.32 -21.54
CA ASP A 163 -16.38 -16.26 -21.53
C ASP A 163 -16.07 -15.20 -22.60
N THR A 164 -16.82 -14.10 -22.60
CA THR A 164 -16.54 -12.98 -23.51
C THR A 164 -16.21 -11.73 -22.72
N CYS A 165 -15.30 -10.92 -23.27
CA CYS A 165 -14.95 -9.61 -22.69
C CYS A 165 -15.05 -8.51 -23.74
N ARG A 166 -15.53 -7.33 -23.32
CA ARG A 166 -15.58 -6.15 -24.19
C ARG A 166 -14.18 -5.56 -24.35
N ARG A 167 -13.75 -5.38 -25.59
CA ARG A 167 -12.47 -4.75 -25.93
C ARG A 167 -12.66 -3.67 -26.97
N TRP A 168 -11.94 -2.55 -26.82
CA TRP A 168 -11.89 -1.55 -27.86
C TRP A 168 -11.09 -2.09 -29.06
N ASP A 169 -11.64 -1.93 -30.26
CA ASP A 169 -10.93 -2.17 -31.50
C ASP A 169 -10.54 -0.84 -32.14
N ARG A 170 -9.24 -0.58 -32.25
CA ARG A 170 -8.73 0.68 -32.79
C ARG A 170 -8.98 0.82 -34.29
N LYS A 171 -9.03 -0.29 -35.04
CA LYS A 171 -9.27 -0.27 -36.49
C LYS A 171 -10.74 0.02 -36.78
N GLN A 172 -11.64 -0.63 -36.05
CA GLN A 172 -13.09 -0.48 -36.23
C GLN A 172 -13.69 0.68 -35.43
N LYS A 173 -12.89 1.31 -34.54
CA LYS A 173 -13.31 2.39 -33.61
C LYS A 173 -14.60 2.05 -32.84
N LYS A 174 -14.74 0.79 -32.44
CA LYS A 174 -15.88 0.30 -31.67
C LYS A 174 -15.47 -0.75 -30.65
N TYR A 175 -16.34 -0.99 -29.69
CA TYR A 175 -16.19 -2.12 -28.78
C TYR A 175 -16.60 -3.41 -29.50
N VAL A 176 -15.74 -4.43 -29.40
CA VAL A 176 -15.97 -5.79 -29.90
C VAL A 176 -16.03 -6.76 -28.73
N SER A 177 -16.82 -7.83 -28.90
CA SER A 177 -16.85 -8.95 -27.97
C SER A 177 -15.74 -9.93 -28.34
N VAL A 178 -14.87 -10.26 -27.39
CA VAL A 178 -13.69 -11.11 -27.62
C VAL A 178 -13.78 -12.32 -26.69
N SER A 179 -13.67 -13.54 -27.24
CA SER A 179 -13.59 -14.75 -26.42
C SER A 179 -12.37 -14.69 -25.51
N ARG A 180 -12.56 -15.05 -24.25
CA ARG A 180 -11.56 -14.95 -23.19
C ARG A 180 -11.51 -16.27 -22.42
N PRO A 181 -10.32 -16.92 -22.41
CA PRO A 181 -10.04 -18.07 -21.57
C PRO A 181 -10.29 -17.84 -20.08
N SER A 182 -10.71 -18.88 -19.37
CA SER A 182 -10.91 -18.88 -17.91
C SER A 182 -9.68 -18.34 -17.17
N ILE A 183 -8.48 -18.81 -17.51
CA ILE A 183 -7.21 -18.34 -16.94
C ILE A 183 -7.01 -16.82 -17.05
N VAL A 184 -7.39 -16.22 -18.18
CA VAL A 184 -7.27 -14.77 -18.41
C VAL A 184 -8.31 -14.01 -17.59
N ARG A 185 -9.53 -14.53 -17.45
CA ARG A 185 -10.57 -13.96 -16.60
C ARG A 185 -10.09 -13.93 -15.14
N GLU A 186 -9.72 -15.09 -14.61
CA GLU A 186 -9.35 -15.26 -13.21
C GLU A 186 -8.13 -14.41 -12.84
N TYR A 187 -7.11 -14.39 -13.70
CA TYR A 187 -5.95 -13.54 -13.48
C TYR A 187 -6.30 -12.05 -13.42
N ASN A 188 -7.09 -11.54 -14.38
CA ASN A 188 -7.47 -10.12 -14.40
C ASN A 188 -8.32 -9.72 -13.19
N LEU A 189 -9.12 -10.64 -12.65
CA LEU A 189 -9.93 -10.40 -11.45
C LEU A 189 -9.07 -10.32 -10.18
N LYS A 190 -7.96 -11.05 -10.11
CA LYS A 190 -7.21 -11.26 -8.86
C LYS A 190 -5.83 -10.59 -8.79
N MET A 191 -5.21 -10.26 -9.92
CA MET A 191 -3.82 -9.73 -9.96
C MET A 191 -3.64 -8.32 -9.37
N GLY A 192 -4.72 -7.58 -9.13
CA GLY A 192 -4.68 -6.16 -8.74
C GLY A 192 -4.41 -5.86 -7.26
N GLY A 193 -4.35 -6.87 -6.38
CA GLY A 193 -4.25 -6.67 -4.92
C GLY A 193 -3.10 -5.74 -4.50
N VAL A 194 -1.88 -6.03 -4.97
CA VAL A 194 -0.68 -5.23 -4.64
C VAL A 194 -0.78 -3.80 -5.18
N ASP A 195 -1.33 -3.62 -6.39
CA ASP A 195 -1.50 -2.31 -7.01
C ASP A 195 -2.55 -1.45 -6.28
N LEU A 196 -3.55 -2.08 -5.65
CA LEU A 196 -4.51 -1.37 -4.81
C LEU A 196 -3.81 -0.75 -3.59
N THR A 197 -2.97 -1.51 -2.89
CA THR A 197 -2.23 -0.99 -1.72
C THR A 197 -1.25 0.10 -2.13
N ASP A 198 -0.48 -0.10 -3.21
CA ASP A 198 0.48 0.89 -3.71
C ASP A 198 -0.23 2.21 -4.06
N ARG A 199 -1.41 2.13 -4.67
CA ARG A 199 -2.26 3.28 -4.96
C ARG A 199 -2.72 3.98 -3.68
N MET A 200 -3.22 3.26 -2.69
CA MET A 200 -3.66 3.86 -1.41
C MET A 200 -2.51 4.59 -0.71
N ILE A 201 -1.34 3.95 -0.61
CA ILE A 201 -0.14 4.57 -0.04
C ILE A 201 0.25 5.81 -0.83
N SER A 202 0.09 5.81 -2.16
CA SER A 202 0.47 6.95 -3.00
C SER A 202 -0.37 8.22 -2.74
N TYR A 203 -1.64 8.10 -2.35
CA TYR A 203 -2.53 9.25 -2.14
C TYR A 203 -2.13 10.11 -0.94
N TYR A 204 -1.74 9.49 0.17
CA TYR A 204 -1.44 10.17 1.43
C TYR A 204 -0.07 9.81 1.99
N ARG A 205 0.90 9.58 1.10
CA ARG A 205 2.26 9.16 1.45
C ARG A 205 2.90 10.14 2.42
N MET A 206 3.47 9.63 3.51
CA MET A 206 4.37 10.37 4.39
C MET A 206 5.63 10.77 3.61
N SER A 207 5.70 12.03 3.20
CA SER A 207 6.67 12.53 2.22
C SER A 207 7.85 13.31 2.83
N SER A 208 7.94 13.39 4.16
CA SER A 208 9.02 14.12 4.85
C SER A 208 10.40 13.76 4.28
N ARG A 209 11.17 14.79 3.94
CA ARG A 209 12.51 14.61 3.36
C ARG A 209 13.43 14.05 4.43
N THR A 210 14.14 12.96 4.11
CA THR A 210 15.11 12.33 5.01
C THR A 210 16.31 11.85 4.22
N LYS A 211 17.50 11.92 4.83
CA LYS A 211 18.73 11.29 4.32
C LYS A 211 18.93 9.86 4.84
N LYS A 212 18.17 9.44 5.86
CA LYS A 212 18.26 8.12 6.49
C LYS A 212 17.24 7.17 5.84
N TRP A 213 17.74 6.10 5.21
CA TRP A 213 16.88 5.13 4.53
C TRP A 213 15.96 4.38 5.50
N THR A 214 16.42 4.13 6.73
CA THR A 214 15.62 3.50 7.80
C THR A 214 14.38 4.33 8.15
N MET A 215 14.52 5.65 8.29
CA MET A 215 13.37 6.55 8.50
C MET A 215 12.42 6.55 7.32
N ARG A 216 12.93 6.40 6.08
CA ARG A 216 12.07 6.24 4.90
C ARG A 216 11.28 4.92 4.94
N MET A 217 11.88 3.83 5.42
CA MET A 217 11.18 2.55 5.60
C MET A 217 10.11 2.66 6.68
N LEU A 218 10.43 3.26 7.83
CA LEU A 218 9.48 3.46 8.91
C LEU A 218 8.22 4.19 8.40
N MET A 219 8.40 5.34 7.74
CA MET A 219 7.28 6.09 7.15
C MET A 219 6.46 5.25 6.15
N HIS A 220 7.13 4.48 5.30
CA HIS A 220 6.44 3.63 4.32
C HIS A 220 5.62 2.53 4.99
N PHE A 221 6.18 1.85 5.99
CA PHE A 221 5.48 0.79 6.69
C PHE A 221 4.40 1.31 7.63
N THR A 222 4.51 2.53 8.16
CA THR A 222 3.39 3.22 8.80
C THR A 222 2.25 3.48 7.81
N ASP A 223 2.55 3.96 6.60
CA ASP A 223 1.53 4.13 5.56
C ASP A 223 0.86 2.81 5.15
N LEU A 224 1.65 1.74 5.05
CA LEU A 224 1.16 0.39 4.76
C LEU A 224 0.25 -0.11 5.88
N ALA A 225 0.67 0.02 7.15
CA ALA A 225 -0.12 -0.35 8.31
C ALA A 225 -1.45 0.40 8.34
N LEU A 226 -1.44 1.72 8.12
CA LEU A 226 -2.68 2.52 8.03
C LEU A 226 -3.59 2.04 6.90
N ALA A 227 -3.03 1.70 5.74
CA ALA A 227 -3.81 1.18 4.61
C ALA A 227 -4.43 -0.19 4.94
N ASN A 228 -3.66 -1.12 5.51
CA ASN A 228 -4.16 -2.43 5.96
C ASN A 228 -5.25 -2.27 7.02
N SER A 229 -5.03 -1.46 8.05
CA SER A 229 -6.01 -1.23 9.12
C SER A 229 -7.32 -0.64 8.57
N TRP A 230 -7.24 0.29 7.62
CA TRP A 230 -8.44 0.85 7.00
C TRP A 230 -9.20 -0.17 6.13
N LEU A 231 -8.48 -1.03 5.40
CA LEU A 231 -9.11 -2.11 4.63
C LEU A 231 -9.83 -3.11 5.53
N LEU A 232 -9.21 -3.50 6.64
CA LEU A 232 -9.80 -4.37 7.66
C LEU A 232 -11.03 -3.71 8.29
N TYR A 233 -10.91 -2.47 8.78
CA TYR A 233 -12.04 -1.69 9.30
C TYR A 233 -13.24 -1.65 8.35
N ARG A 234 -12.98 -1.40 7.06
CA ARG A 234 -14.04 -1.37 6.04
C ARG A 234 -14.68 -2.75 5.84
N LYS A 235 -13.88 -3.81 5.86
CA LYS A 235 -14.35 -5.19 5.71
C LYS A 235 -15.23 -5.61 6.88
N ASP A 236 -14.80 -5.29 8.10
CA ASP A 236 -15.53 -5.61 9.32
C ASP A 236 -16.87 -4.88 9.37
N LEU A 237 -16.89 -3.57 9.09
CA LEU A 237 -18.13 -2.80 9.04
C LEU A 237 -19.09 -3.27 7.94
N THR A 238 -18.56 -3.66 6.79
CA THR A 238 -19.39 -4.22 5.71
C THR A 238 -20.03 -5.55 6.15
N THR A 239 -19.27 -6.39 6.86
CA THR A 239 -19.75 -7.68 7.39
C THR A 239 -20.82 -7.49 8.46
N CYS A 240 -20.68 -6.46 9.30
CA CYS A 240 -21.68 -6.07 10.30
C CYS A 240 -22.90 -5.32 9.72
N GLY A 241 -23.01 -5.18 8.39
CA GLY A 241 -24.15 -4.53 7.75
C GLY A 241 -24.19 -3.00 7.88
N ALA A 242 -23.06 -2.36 8.23
CA ALA A 242 -23.00 -0.91 8.33
C ALA A 242 -23.26 -0.24 6.97
N SER A 243 -23.94 0.90 6.97
CA SER A 243 -24.20 1.65 5.75
C SER A 243 -22.89 2.15 5.12
N ARG A 244 -22.82 2.23 3.80
CA ARG A 244 -21.62 2.79 3.12
C ARG A 244 -21.33 4.23 3.53
N LYS A 245 -22.35 5.00 3.92
CA LYS A 245 -22.21 6.40 4.35
C LYS A 245 -21.58 6.54 5.74
N SER A 246 -21.68 5.51 6.59
CA SER A 246 -21.09 5.50 7.94
C SER A 246 -19.65 4.98 7.97
N ILE A 247 -19.14 4.47 6.86
CA ILE A 247 -17.75 4.00 6.76
C ILE A 247 -16.86 5.19 6.43
N MET A 248 -15.92 5.50 7.32
CA MET A 248 -14.94 6.57 7.12
C MET A 248 -14.15 6.38 5.82
N GLN A 249 -13.96 7.49 5.10
CA GLN A 249 -13.02 7.50 3.98
C GLN A 249 -11.57 7.38 4.48
N PHE A 250 -10.64 6.98 3.62
CA PHE A 250 -9.28 6.68 4.05
C PHE A 250 -8.56 7.86 4.73
N LEU A 251 -8.72 9.09 4.22
CA LEU A 251 -8.13 10.27 4.84
C LEU A 251 -8.72 10.55 6.23
N GLU A 252 -10.04 10.43 6.36
CA GLU A 252 -10.74 10.63 7.63
C GLU A 252 -10.30 9.62 8.68
N PHE A 253 -10.23 8.34 8.29
CA PHE A 253 -9.69 7.27 9.14
C PHE A 253 -8.27 7.58 9.61
N ARG A 254 -7.38 8.02 8.71
CA ARG A 254 -6.01 8.39 9.08
C ARG A 254 -5.95 9.56 10.05
N MET A 255 -6.78 10.59 9.83
CA MET A 255 -6.87 11.73 10.74
C MET A 255 -7.36 11.31 12.13
N GLU A 256 -8.30 10.37 12.19
CA GLU A 256 -8.81 9.87 13.46
C GLU A 256 -7.76 9.05 14.21
N VAL A 257 -7.06 8.13 13.54
CA VAL A 257 -5.93 7.40 14.12
C VAL A 257 -4.87 8.37 14.66
N ALA A 258 -4.54 9.42 13.91
CA ALA A 258 -3.58 10.43 14.35
C ALA A 258 -4.06 11.20 15.59
N ARG A 259 -5.35 11.58 15.66
CA ARG A 259 -5.92 12.24 16.84
C ARG A 259 -5.86 11.35 18.07
N THR A 260 -6.22 10.08 17.94
CA THR A 260 -6.19 9.11 19.05
C THR A 260 -4.78 9.00 19.64
N PHE A 261 -3.76 8.88 18.79
CA PHE A 261 -2.37 8.83 19.27
C PHE A 261 -1.91 10.12 19.96
N LEU A 262 -2.33 11.30 19.46
CA LEU A 262 -1.99 12.58 20.10
C LEU A 262 -2.66 12.75 21.46
N VAL A 263 -3.94 12.34 21.58
CA VAL A 263 -4.67 12.44 22.86
C VAL A 263 -4.07 11.51 23.90
N GLN A 264 -3.75 10.26 23.54
CA GLN A 264 -3.10 9.31 24.43
C GLN A 264 -1.75 9.82 24.94
N HIS A 265 -0.98 10.51 24.10
CA HIS A 265 0.32 11.07 24.49
C HIS A 265 0.17 12.22 25.50
N HIS A 266 -0.80 13.13 25.28
CA HIS A 266 -1.04 14.22 26.21
C HIS A 266 -1.53 13.73 27.59
N SER A 267 -2.32 12.66 27.63
CA SER A 267 -2.73 12.04 28.90
C SER A 267 -1.56 11.42 29.68
N GLN A 268 -0.49 10.98 28.99
CA GLN A 268 0.69 10.42 29.65
C GLN A 268 1.70 11.48 30.10
N GLU A 269 1.78 12.61 29.40
CA GLU A 269 2.62 13.74 29.80
C GLU A 269 2.04 14.51 31.00
N ASP A 270 0.71 14.54 31.15
CA ASP A 270 0.05 15.16 32.31
C ASP A 270 0.17 14.29 33.60
N ASP A 271 0.48 13.00 33.49
CA ASP A 271 0.69 12.06 34.63
C ASP A 271 2.17 11.85 34.99
N ALA A 272 3.11 12.39 34.20
CA ALA A 272 4.54 12.30 34.45
C ALA A 272 5.02 13.59 35.12
N ASP A 273 5.09 13.60 36.46
CA ASP A 273 5.83 14.58 37.26
C ASP A 273 7.30 14.59 36.81
N PHE A 274 7.67 15.50 35.91
CA PHE A 274 9.06 15.84 35.66
C PHE A 274 9.51 16.85 36.70
N PRO A 275 10.61 16.61 37.44
CA PRO A 275 11.17 17.62 38.35
C PRO A 275 11.59 18.84 37.53
N GLU A 276 11.17 20.03 37.96
CA GLU A 276 11.66 21.32 37.45
C GLU A 276 13.19 21.34 37.49
N LEU A 277 13.83 21.23 36.32
CA LEU A 277 15.25 21.52 36.19
C LEU A 277 15.42 23.04 36.26
N SER A 278 16.10 23.47 37.32
CA SER A 278 16.43 24.85 37.66
C SER A 278 16.96 25.66 36.48
N GLU A 279 16.52 26.91 36.41
CA GLU A 279 17.00 27.93 35.48
C GLU A 279 18.51 28.15 35.65
N GLY A 280 19.28 27.62 34.71
CA GLY A 280 20.66 28.03 34.48
C GLY A 280 20.68 29.21 33.52
N GLU A 281 21.19 30.34 33.99
CA GLU A 281 21.52 31.52 33.20
C GLU A 281 22.55 31.14 32.12
N ASP A 282 22.22 31.29 30.84
CA ASP A 282 23.22 31.66 29.84
C ASP A 282 22.60 32.44 28.69
N ASP A 283 23.25 33.55 28.41
CA ASP A 283 22.90 34.62 27.49
C ASP A 283 23.46 34.27 26.11
N SER A 284 22.61 33.96 25.13
CA SER A 284 22.96 34.20 23.72
C SER A 284 21.75 34.27 22.80
N LEU A 285 21.69 35.40 22.11
CA LEU A 285 20.70 35.85 21.15
C LEU A 285 20.60 34.92 19.93
N GLN A 286 19.51 34.16 19.82
CA GLN A 286 18.84 33.83 18.56
C GLN A 286 17.37 33.55 18.85
N GLY A 287 16.48 34.38 18.32
CA GLY A 287 15.05 34.41 18.67
C GLY A 287 14.36 33.06 18.47
N LYS A 288 14.15 32.32 19.57
CA LYS A 288 13.19 31.22 19.64
C LYS A 288 11.81 31.78 19.28
N LYS A 289 11.33 31.52 18.06
CA LYS A 289 9.92 31.76 17.71
C LYS A 289 9.09 30.90 18.67
N ARG A 290 8.41 31.55 19.62
CA ARG A 290 7.49 30.87 20.54
C ARG A 290 6.48 30.07 19.72
N PRO A 291 6.20 28.80 20.05
CA PRO A 291 5.27 27.98 19.31
C PRO A 291 3.90 28.67 19.25
N VAL A 292 3.35 28.79 18.04
CA VAL A 292 2.01 29.33 17.84
C VAL A 292 1.02 28.25 18.27
N MET A 293 0.36 28.44 19.41
CA MET A 293 -0.74 27.57 19.82
C MET A 293 -1.85 27.63 18.76
N ALA A 294 -2.18 26.48 18.19
CA ALA A 294 -3.29 26.34 17.24
C ALA A 294 -4.62 26.58 17.96
N VAL A 295 -5.55 27.26 17.30
CA VAL A 295 -6.90 27.45 17.85
C VAL A 295 -7.63 26.10 17.83
N PRO A 296 -8.16 25.61 18.96
CA PRO A 296 -8.85 24.32 19.00
C PRO A 296 -10.09 24.26 18.10
N HIS A 297 -10.44 23.04 17.68
CA HIS A 297 -11.60 22.74 16.85
C HIS A 297 -12.91 23.27 17.48
N VAL A 298 -13.92 23.59 16.64
CA VAL A 298 -15.20 24.21 17.06
C VAL A 298 -15.91 23.40 18.15
N SER A 299 -15.85 22.06 18.09
CA SER A 299 -16.47 21.16 19.07
C SER A 299 -15.92 21.36 20.49
N VAL A 300 -14.62 21.63 20.63
CA VAL A 300 -13.99 21.92 21.92
C VAL A 300 -14.41 23.31 22.40
N ARG A 301 -14.52 24.28 21.49
CA ARG A 301 -14.90 25.67 21.80
C ARG A 301 -16.37 25.85 22.22
N ARG A 302 -17.25 24.88 21.92
CA ARG A 302 -18.69 24.92 22.20
C ARG A 302 -19.15 24.00 23.35
N ARG A 303 -18.23 23.36 24.09
CA ARG A 303 -18.60 22.71 25.36
C ARG A 303 -19.13 23.78 26.32
N ALA A 304 -20.44 23.77 26.56
CA ALA A 304 -21.10 24.71 27.46
C ALA A 304 -20.42 24.66 28.84
N ASN A 305 -20.23 25.84 29.44
CA ASN A 305 -19.75 26.07 30.81
C ASN A 305 -18.27 25.74 31.12
N ALA A 306 -17.48 25.26 30.15
CA ALA A 306 -16.07 24.94 30.38
C ALA A 306 -15.07 26.06 30.05
N HIS A 307 -15.49 27.18 29.44
CA HIS A 307 -14.57 28.19 28.90
C HIS A 307 -14.55 29.50 29.69
N LEU A 308 -14.03 29.45 30.92
CA LEU A 308 -13.92 30.64 31.78
C LEU A 308 -12.69 31.48 31.42
N PRO A 309 -12.79 32.83 31.48
CA PRO A 309 -11.65 33.72 31.31
C PRO A 309 -10.79 33.79 32.58
N GLU A 310 -9.49 33.83 32.40
CA GLU A 310 -8.47 34.03 33.43
C GLU A 310 -7.56 35.18 32.99
N MET A 311 -7.27 36.10 33.91
CA MET A 311 -6.28 37.16 33.68
C MET A 311 -4.91 36.68 34.12
N ILE A 312 -3.93 36.70 33.20
CA ILE A 312 -2.59 36.21 33.50
C ILE A 312 -1.65 37.39 33.74
N SER A 313 -0.91 37.33 34.83
CA SER A 313 0.19 38.25 35.09
C SER A 313 1.36 37.92 34.16
N MET A 314 1.45 38.62 33.04
CA MET A 314 2.59 38.56 32.12
C MET A 314 3.16 39.96 31.88
N LYS A 315 4.48 40.07 31.75
CA LYS A 315 5.17 41.34 31.45
C LYS A 315 4.62 42.02 30.19
N ASN A 316 4.32 41.25 29.14
CA ASN A 316 3.79 41.72 27.85
C ASN A 316 2.47 41.02 27.51
N ALA A 317 1.50 41.77 26.96
CA ALA A 317 0.23 41.21 26.49
C ALA A 317 0.42 40.35 25.23
N ALA A 318 -0.31 39.24 25.12
CA ALA A 318 -0.26 38.32 23.99
C ALA A 318 -1.25 38.72 22.89
N ARG A 319 -1.01 38.29 21.64
CA ARG A 319 -1.91 38.60 20.51
C ARG A 319 -3.27 37.91 20.70
N CYS A 320 -4.34 38.68 20.58
CA CYS A 320 -5.71 38.19 20.57
C CYS A 320 -5.94 37.22 19.40
N ARG A 321 -6.62 36.10 19.65
CA ARG A 321 -6.90 35.06 18.65
C ARG A 321 -8.38 34.96 18.28
N ALA A 322 -9.21 35.89 18.75
CA ALA A 322 -10.59 36.01 18.27
C ALA A 322 -10.61 36.39 16.78
N ALA A 323 -11.58 35.87 16.04
CA ALA A 323 -11.71 36.17 14.61
C ALA A 323 -11.87 37.69 14.41
N GLY A 324 -11.09 38.28 13.51
CA GLY A 324 -11.09 39.73 13.24
C GLY A 324 -10.36 40.60 14.27
N CYS A 325 -9.80 40.02 15.34
CA CYS A 325 -9.13 40.77 16.39
C CYS A 325 -7.64 40.99 16.08
N THR A 326 -7.20 42.24 16.04
CA THR A 326 -5.77 42.62 15.85
C THR A 326 -5.08 43.03 17.16
N GLY A 327 -5.85 43.19 18.25
CA GLY A 327 -5.36 43.67 19.54
C GLY A 327 -4.51 42.66 20.32
N ARG A 328 -3.99 43.12 21.47
CA ARG A 328 -3.28 42.28 22.45
C ARG A 328 -4.10 42.22 23.74
N THR A 329 -4.03 41.09 24.44
CA THR A 329 -4.81 40.80 25.65
C THR A 329 -3.99 39.99 26.66
N ARG A 330 -4.30 40.15 27.94
CA ARG A 330 -3.78 39.32 29.05
C ARG A 330 -4.81 38.29 29.53
N VAL A 331 -5.97 38.25 28.87
CA VAL A 331 -7.07 37.34 29.19
C VAL A 331 -6.96 36.09 28.32
N ARG A 332 -6.93 34.93 28.97
CA ARG A 332 -6.83 33.60 28.35
C ARG A 332 -8.00 32.74 28.83
N CYS A 333 -8.50 31.84 28.00
CA CYS A 333 -9.43 30.82 28.48
C CYS A 333 -8.69 29.74 29.29
N VAL A 334 -9.22 29.36 30.45
CA VAL A 334 -8.65 28.32 31.33
C VAL A 334 -8.53 26.97 30.61
N THR A 335 -9.53 26.62 29.79
CA THR A 335 -9.65 25.29 29.15
C THR A 335 -8.92 25.20 27.82
N CYS A 336 -9.10 26.18 26.92
CA CYS A 336 -8.43 26.13 25.62
C CYS A 336 -7.07 26.84 25.59
N LYS A 337 -6.68 27.53 26.68
CA LYS A 337 -5.42 28.29 26.79
C LYS A 337 -5.22 29.32 25.66
N VAL A 338 -6.31 29.76 25.01
CA VAL A 338 -6.30 30.77 23.93
C VAL A 338 -6.58 32.16 24.47
N PHE A 339 -5.80 33.15 24.01
CA PHE A 339 -5.98 34.57 24.34
C PHE A 339 -7.17 35.21 23.60
N LYS A 340 -8.09 35.83 24.36
CA LYS A 340 -9.35 36.41 23.88
C LYS A 340 -9.53 37.85 24.40
N PRO A 341 -10.35 38.69 23.74
CA PRO A 341 -10.61 40.05 24.24
C PRO A 341 -11.30 40.01 25.60
N SER A 342 -11.09 41.05 26.41
CA SER A 342 -11.64 41.16 27.78
C SER A 342 -13.18 41.27 27.82
N ALA A 343 -13.85 41.28 26.66
CA ALA A 343 -15.30 41.36 26.52
C ALA A 343 -15.75 40.35 25.45
N THR A 344 -16.12 39.15 25.89
CA THR A 344 -17.04 38.25 25.17
C THR A 344 -17.54 37.25 26.21
N VAL A 345 -18.30 37.78 27.17
CA VAL A 345 -19.22 37.02 28.00
C VAL A 345 -20.59 37.18 27.35
N THR A 346 -20.92 36.24 26.48
CA THR A 346 -22.27 35.69 26.17
C THR A 346 -22.09 34.64 25.09
#